data_AF-A0A1Y3WTC9-F1
#
_entry.id   AF-A0A1Y3WTC9-F1
#
_cell.length_a   1.000
_cell.length_b   1.000
_cell.length_c   1.000
_cell.angle_alpha   90.00
_cell.angle_beta   90.00
_cell.angle_gamma   90.00
#
_symmetry.space_group_name_H-M   'P 1'
#
loop_
_entity.id
_entity.type
_entity.pdbx_description
1 polymer ?
#
loop_
_entity_poly.entity_id
_entity_poly.type
_entity_poly.pdbx_seq_one_letter_code
_entity_poly.pdbx_strand_id
1 'polypeptide(L)'
;MMKKSMWIAAVALLGAAACGERKPGTFTGHITDASMNQVTVQDLSSEQTYTFSLADADRSEAYGLLVGAPVAVEYRGRLEDGADALKVSTNPTYAEAVGRWMLYNEEHPEFTMGVEIRVEGEAVSINSATLLYSGWELLDEADKILLRGRSVGNGASFDFSQTGVIARDAEGRLQMTIEGTEVVFTKVAGPEMPAAEAEAAGDGQVETEQNPAGDTAASGSDQADSASVAK
;
A
#
# COMPACT_ATOMS: atom_id res chain seq x y z
N MET A 1 -33.99 -63.78 32.88
CA MET A 1 -34.21 -62.40 33.35
C MET A 1 -33.79 -61.46 32.22
N MET A 2 -34.70 -61.02 31.35
CA MET A 2 -35.45 -59.74 31.42
C MET A 2 -34.49 -58.54 31.51
N LYS A 3 -34.44 -57.57 30.61
CA LYS A 3 -35.49 -57.01 29.72
C LYS A 3 -34.85 -56.39 28.46
N LYS A 4 -35.40 -56.72 27.30
CA LYS A 4 -35.25 -55.97 26.05
C LYS A 4 -35.95 -54.61 26.22
N SER A 5 -35.31 -53.52 25.82
CA SER A 5 -36.03 -52.28 25.50
C SER A 5 -35.61 -51.84 24.10
N MET A 6 -36.60 -51.92 23.21
CA MET A 6 -36.56 -51.65 21.79
C MET A 6 -37.10 -50.22 21.65
N TRP A 7 -36.32 -49.30 21.08
CA TRP A 7 -36.82 -48.01 20.63
C TRP A 7 -36.62 -47.91 19.12
N ILE A 8 -37.71 -48.11 18.41
CA ILE A 8 -37.94 -47.65 17.04
C ILE A 8 -38.76 -46.36 17.19
N ALA A 9 -38.33 -45.25 16.62
CA ALA A 9 -39.25 -44.25 16.05
C ALA A 9 -38.54 -43.21 15.18
N ALA A 10 -39.02 -43.14 13.94
CA ALA A 10 -39.19 -41.98 13.08
C ALA A 10 -37.93 -41.26 12.55
N VAL A 11 -37.45 -41.76 11.41
CA VAL A 11 -36.96 -40.92 10.31
C VAL A 11 -38.09 -39.96 9.91
N ALA A 12 -37.93 -38.68 10.20
CA ALA A 12 -38.66 -37.61 9.53
C ALA A 12 -37.78 -37.06 8.41
N LEU A 13 -37.91 -37.68 7.23
CA LEU A 13 -37.57 -37.03 5.96
C LEU A 13 -38.53 -35.86 5.78
N LEU A 14 -38.11 -34.66 6.19
CA LEU A 14 -38.70 -33.42 5.73
C LEU A 14 -37.80 -32.84 4.64
N GLY A 15 -37.99 -33.37 3.44
CA GLY A 15 -37.70 -32.62 2.24
C GLY A 15 -38.68 -31.46 2.15
N ALA A 16 -38.19 -30.26 2.44
CA ALA A 16 -38.69 -29.06 1.79
C ALA A 16 -37.46 -28.41 1.16
N ALA A 17 -37.39 -28.49 -0.17
CA ALA A 17 -36.59 -27.54 -0.93
C ALA A 17 -37.12 -26.15 -0.58
N ALA A 18 -36.48 -25.50 0.39
CA ALA A 18 -36.68 -24.10 0.68
C ALA A 18 -35.96 -23.30 -0.42
N CYS A 19 -36.46 -23.41 -1.66
CA CYS A 19 -36.30 -22.39 -2.68
C CYS A 19 -37.24 -21.23 -2.34
N GLY A 20 -37.02 -20.62 -1.18
CA GLY A 20 -37.41 -19.25 -0.93
C GLY A 20 -36.14 -18.44 -1.02
N GLU A 21 -36.13 -17.37 -1.81
CA GLU A 21 -35.03 -16.41 -1.84
C GLU A 21 -34.73 -16.02 -0.40
N ARG A 22 -33.60 -16.51 0.14
CA ARG A 22 -33.15 -16.09 1.46
C ARG A 22 -32.73 -14.64 1.32
N LYS A 23 -33.25 -13.78 2.19
CA LYS A 23 -32.82 -12.38 2.28
C LYS A 23 -31.27 -12.36 2.32
N PRO A 24 -30.61 -11.47 1.56
CA PRO A 24 -29.18 -11.31 1.62
C PRO A 24 -28.68 -11.19 3.07
N GLY A 25 -27.61 -11.91 3.38
CA GLY A 25 -26.87 -11.74 4.62
C GLY A 25 -25.79 -10.68 4.47
N THR A 26 -25.29 -10.17 5.60
CA THR A 26 -24.14 -9.26 5.63
C THR A 26 -23.09 -9.83 6.56
N PHE A 27 -21.84 -9.83 6.11
CA PHE A 27 -20.68 -10.20 6.90
C PHE A 27 -19.71 -9.02 6.95
N THR A 28 -19.17 -8.71 8.12
CA THR A 28 -18.27 -7.57 8.34
C THR A 28 -16.97 -8.04 8.96
N GLY A 29 -15.85 -7.47 8.53
CA GLY A 29 -14.54 -7.89 8.97
C GLY A 29 -13.42 -7.07 8.37
N HIS A 30 -12.22 -7.65 8.36
CA HIS A 30 -11.04 -7.09 7.69
C HIS A 30 -10.62 -7.97 6.51
N ILE A 31 -10.23 -7.35 5.40
CA ILE A 31 -9.70 -8.09 4.25
C ILE A 31 -8.34 -8.69 4.63
N THR A 32 -8.17 -10.00 4.47
CA THR A 32 -6.88 -10.68 4.66
C THR A 32 -6.24 -11.10 3.34
N ASP A 33 -7.07 -11.28 2.30
CA ASP A 33 -6.61 -11.55 0.95
C ASP A 33 -7.67 -11.06 -0.05
N ALA A 34 -7.22 -10.63 -1.23
CA ALA A 34 -8.10 -10.19 -2.30
C ALA A 34 -7.48 -10.50 -3.66
N SER A 35 -8.31 -11.04 -4.55
CA SER A 35 -7.96 -11.28 -5.94
C SER A 35 -8.98 -10.63 -6.87
N MET A 36 -8.82 -10.86 -8.18
CA MET A 36 -9.80 -10.40 -9.16
C MET A 36 -11.21 -10.94 -8.90
N ASN A 37 -11.34 -12.18 -8.43
CA ASN A 37 -12.62 -12.87 -8.38
C ASN A 37 -13.05 -13.30 -6.97
N GLN A 38 -12.23 -13.07 -5.96
CA GLN A 38 -12.51 -13.47 -4.59
C GLN A 38 -11.98 -12.45 -3.58
N VAL A 39 -12.62 -12.41 -2.42
CA VAL A 39 -12.12 -11.68 -1.24
C VAL A 39 -12.22 -12.59 -0.02
N THR A 40 -11.17 -12.61 0.79
CA THR A 40 -11.12 -13.32 2.06
C THR A 40 -11.22 -12.31 3.19
N VAL A 41 -12.18 -12.53 4.08
CA VAL A 41 -12.50 -11.61 5.17
C VAL A 41 -12.37 -12.32 6.50
N GLN A 42 -11.58 -11.75 7.41
CA GLN A 42 -11.47 -12.20 8.80
C GLN A 42 -12.55 -11.53 9.66
N ASP A 43 -13.18 -12.33 10.51
CA ASP A 43 -14.18 -11.89 11.48
C ASP A 43 -13.61 -10.89 12.50
N LEU A 44 -14.43 -9.96 12.99
CA LEU A 44 -13.99 -8.94 13.95
C LEU A 44 -13.75 -9.49 15.37
N SER A 45 -14.36 -10.63 15.71
CA SER A 45 -14.35 -11.19 17.07
C SER A 45 -13.56 -12.50 17.17
N SER A 46 -13.02 -13.01 16.07
CA SER A 46 -12.32 -14.28 16.00
C SER A 46 -11.34 -14.32 14.83
N GLU A 47 -10.43 -15.30 14.84
CA GLU A 47 -9.50 -15.51 13.71
C GLU A 47 -10.14 -16.24 12.53
N GLN A 48 -11.45 -16.51 12.58
CA GLN A 48 -12.17 -17.19 11.50
C GLN A 48 -12.19 -16.31 10.26
N THR A 49 -11.93 -16.92 9.10
CA THR A 49 -12.02 -16.28 7.80
C THR A 49 -13.14 -16.88 6.97
N TYR A 50 -13.69 -16.08 6.06
CA TYR A 50 -14.63 -16.52 5.04
C TYR A 50 -14.20 -15.96 3.68
N THR A 51 -14.18 -16.83 2.67
CA THR A 51 -13.90 -16.42 1.29
C THR A 51 -15.20 -16.22 0.53
N PHE A 52 -15.34 -15.10 -0.17
CA PHE A 52 -16.50 -14.80 -0.99
C PHE A 52 -16.14 -14.73 -2.47
N SER A 53 -17.01 -15.26 -3.33
CA SER A 53 -16.94 -15.10 -4.78
C SER A 53 -17.40 -13.71 -5.19
N LEU A 54 -16.63 -13.03 -6.03
CA LEU A 54 -16.91 -11.68 -6.56
C LEU A 54 -17.42 -11.69 -8.00
N ALA A 55 -17.74 -12.87 -8.56
CA ALA A 55 -18.04 -13.02 -9.98
C ALA A 55 -19.15 -12.07 -10.48
N ASP A 56 -20.21 -11.92 -9.68
CA ASP A 56 -21.38 -11.09 -10.00
C ASP A 56 -21.59 -9.95 -8.99
N ALA A 57 -20.59 -9.66 -8.16
CA ALA A 57 -20.73 -8.71 -7.06
C ALA A 57 -20.69 -7.26 -7.57
N ASP A 58 -21.52 -6.39 -6.99
CA ASP A 58 -21.32 -4.94 -7.08
C ASP A 58 -20.05 -4.55 -6.29
N ARG A 59 -19.12 -3.90 -6.99
CA ARG A 59 -17.81 -3.48 -6.49
C ARG A 59 -17.58 -1.97 -6.61
N SER A 60 -18.65 -1.21 -6.84
CA SER A 60 -18.60 0.25 -6.95
C SER A 60 -17.97 0.94 -5.74
N GLU A 61 -18.11 0.34 -4.55
CA GLU A 61 -17.56 0.83 -3.27
C GLU A 61 -16.45 -0.09 -2.72
N ALA A 62 -15.82 -0.90 -3.58
CA ALA A 62 -14.78 -1.84 -3.14
C ALA A 62 -13.43 -1.16 -2.87
N TYR A 63 -13.21 0.04 -3.43
CA TYR A 63 -11.99 0.86 -3.29
C TYR A 63 -10.67 0.07 -3.35
N GLY A 64 -10.57 -0.82 -4.34
CA GLY A 64 -9.36 -1.62 -4.59
C GLY A 64 -9.19 -2.87 -3.73
N LEU A 65 -10.09 -3.14 -2.76
CA LEU A 65 -10.03 -4.30 -1.86
C LEU A 65 -8.67 -4.46 -1.17
N LEU A 66 -8.18 -3.38 -0.58
CA LEU A 66 -6.87 -3.38 0.07
C LEU A 66 -6.88 -4.27 1.32
N VAL A 67 -5.85 -5.10 1.47
CA VAL A 67 -5.63 -5.92 2.67
C VAL A 67 -5.59 -5.03 3.92
N GLY A 68 -6.16 -5.49 5.03
CA GLY A 68 -6.33 -4.75 6.27
C GLY A 68 -7.55 -3.81 6.29
N ALA A 69 -8.13 -3.48 5.14
CA ALA A 69 -9.29 -2.58 5.09
C ALA A 69 -10.51 -3.20 5.77
N PRO A 70 -11.26 -2.42 6.59
CA PRO A 70 -12.60 -2.80 7.01
C PRO A 70 -13.51 -2.99 5.80
N VAL A 71 -14.28 -4.09 5.81
CA VAL A 71 -15.14 -4.49 4.70
C VAL A 71 -16.48 -5.00 5.17
N ALA A 72 -17.52 -4.70 4.40
CA ALA A 72 -18.83 -5.32 4.48
C ALA A 72 -19.12 -6.07 3.17
N VAL A 73 -19.45 -7.35 3.29
CA VAL A 73 -19.84 -8.21 2.17
C VAL A 73 -21.31 -8.58 2.35
N GLU A 74 -22.14 -8.13 1.40
CA GLU A 74 -23.49 -8.66 1.24
C GLU A 74 -23.41 -9.95 0.43
N TYR A 75 -24.03 -11.03 0.88
CA TYR A 75 -23.93 -12.35 0.23
C TYR A 75 -25.28 -13.07 0.15
N ARG A 76 -25.38 -13.99 -0.80
CA ARG A 76 -26.58 -14.83 -1.00
C ARG A 76 -26.47 -16.13 -0.20
N GLY A 77 -27.55 -16.52 0.45
CA GLY A 77 -27.67 -17.88 1.02
C GLY A 77 -27.12 -17.99 2.44
N ARG A 78 -26.21 -18.94 2.68
CA ARG A 78 -25.61 -19.19 4.00
C ARG A 78 -24.20 -18.61 4.04
N LEU A 79 -23.74 -18.24 5.23
CA LEU A 79 -22.35 -17.87 5.45
C LEU A 79 -21.49 -19.14 5.41
N GLU A 80 -20.80 -19.33 4.30
CA GLU A 80 -19.89 -20.45 4.05
C GLU A 80 -18.82 -20.02 3.04
N ASP A 81 -17.70 -20.73 3.00
CA ASP A 81 -16.63 -20.43 2.04
C ASP A 81 -17.12 -20.61 0.60
N GLY A 82 -16.78 -19.64 -0.24
CA GLY A 82 -17.20 -19.56 -1.63
C GLY A 82 -18.59 -18.98 -1.84
N ALA A 83 -19.26 -18.46 -0.81
CA ALA A 83 -20.55 -17.81 -0.96
C ALA A 83 -20.49 -16.65 -1.97
N ASP A 84 -21.53 -16.54 -2.81
CA ASP A 84 -21.62 -15.48 -3.81
C ASP A 84 -21.90 -14.14 -3.14
N ALA A 85 -20.96 -13.20 -3.28
CA ALA A 85 -21.16 -11.81 -2.89
C ALA A 85 -22.11 -11.12 -3.87
N LEU A 86 -23.02 -10.33 -3.33
CA LEU A 86 -23.92 -9.44 -4.05
C LEU A 86 -23.34 -8.03 -4.12
N LYS A 87 -22.71 -7.57 -3.04
CA LYS A 87 -22.02 -6.29 -2.96
C LYS A 87 -20.84 -6.39 -2.01
N VAL A 88 -19.74 -5.71 -2.34
CA VAL A 88 -18.60 -5.51 -1.43
C VAL A 88 -18.33 -4.03 -1.28
N SER A 89 -18.32 -3.56 -0.03
CA SER A 89 -18.07 -2.16 0.31
C SER A 89 -16.94 -2.08 1.33
N THR A 90 -15.96 -1.21 1.09
CA THR A 90 -14.83 -0.99 2.00
C THR A 90 -14.79 0.45 2.50
N ASN A 91 -13.98 0.72 3.52
CA ASN A 91 -13.84 2.07 4.04
C ASN A 91 -13.07 2.98 3.04
N PRO A 92 -13.66 4.08 2.55
CA PRO A 92 -13.01 4.97 1.59
C PRO A 92 -11.79 5.68 2.17
N THR A 93 -11.83 6.10 3.43
CA THR A 93 -10.70 6.75 4.11
C THR A 93 -9.49 5.82 4.18
N TYR A 94 -9.68 4.52 4.38
CA TYR A 94 -8.58 3.54 4.33
C TYR A 94 -7.88 3.55 2.96
N ALA A 95 -8.67 3.49 1.88
CA ALA A 95 -8.14 3.50 0.52
C ALA A 95 -7.47 4.84 0.16
N GLU A 96 -8.03 5.95 0.64
CA GLU A 96 -7.45 7.27 0.44
C GLU A 96 -6.18 7.48 1.28
N ALA A 97 -6.07 6.88 2.46
CA ALA A 97 -4.88 6.94 3.30
C ALA A 97 -3.69 6.17 2.70
N VAL A 98 -3.90 4.96 2.19
CA VAL A 98 -2.82 4.13 1.64
C VAL A 98 -2.19 4.81 0.42
N GLY A 99 -0.86 5.01 0.46
CA GLY A 99 -0.08 5.64 -0.60
C GLY A 99 1.05 6.53 -0.08
N ARG A 100 1.68 7.27 -0.99
CA ARG A 100 2.79 8.18 -0.68
C ARG A 100 2.28 9.60 -0.46
N TRP A 101 2.69 10.19 0.65
CA TRP A 101 2.32 11.53 1.09
C TRP A 101 3.58 12.36 1.24
N MET A 102 3.70 13.44 0.47
CA MET A 102 4.89 14.27 0.42
C MET A 102 4.59 15.67 0.95
N LEU A 103 5.45 16.14 1.84
CA LEU A 103 5.56 17.54 2.21
C LEU A 103 6.56 18.17 1.22
N TYR A 104 6.01 18.81 0.19
CA TYR A 104 6.82 19.44 -0.84
C TYR A 104 7.22 20.85 -0.43
N ASN A 105 8.47 21.20 -0.71
CA ASN A 105 8.98 22.55 -0.57
C ASN A 105 9.47 23.01 -1.96
N GLU A 106 8.73 23.96 -2.57
CA GLU A 106 9.04 24.50 -3.90
C GLU A 106 10.39 25.23 -3.93
N GLU A 107 10.71 25.97 -2.87
CA GLU A 107 11.94 26.77 -2.78
C GLU A 107 13.16 25.89 -2.50
N HIS A 108 12.94 24.76 -1.84
CA HIS A 108 13.98 23.82 -1.43
C HIS A 108 13.56 22.36 -1.66
N PRO A 109 13.53 21.90 -2.93
CA PRO A 109 13.09 20.56 -3.27
C PRO A 109 13.95 19.46 -2.61
N GLU A 110 15.20 19.75 -2.24
CA GLU A 110 16.09 18.87 -1.48
C GLU A 110 15.60 18.55 -0.07
N PHE A 111 14.72 19.38 0.51
CA PHE A 111 14.11 19.13 1.82
C PHE A 111 12.75 18.46 1.73
N THR A 112 12.37 17.98 0.54
CA THR A 112 11.13 17.22 0.35
C THR A 112 11.19 15.92 1.14
N MET A 113 10.27 15.78 2.09
CA MET A 113 10.13 14.61 2.96
C MET A 113 8.68 14.10 2.94
N GLY A 114 8.44 12.94 3.52
CA GLY A 114 7.10 12.37 3.47
C GLY A 114 6.91 11.12 4.31
N VAL A 115 5.78 10.47 4.08
CA VAL A 115 5.43 9.17 4.64
C VAL A 115 4.77 8.32 3.57
N GLU A 116 5.19 7.07 3.46
CA GLU A 116 4.48 6.04 2.72
C GLU A 116 3.59 5.28 3.71
N ILE A 117 2.28 5.39 3.53
CA ILE A 117 1.27 4.65 4.28
C ILE A 117 0.96 3.39 3.49
N ARG A 118 1.18 2.23 4.09
CA ARG A 118 1.00 0.92 3.48
C ARG A 118 -0.23 0.23 4.06
N VAL A 119 -0.61 -0.88 3.46
CA VAL A 119 -1.66 -1.75 4.00
C VAL A 119 -1.27 -2.30 5.38
N GLU A 120 -2.23 -2.86 6.09
CA GLU A 120 -2.01 -3.52 7.40
C GLU A 120 -1.41 -2.61 8.50
N GLY A 121 -1.59 -1.30 8.37
CA GLY A 121 -1.16 -0.35 9.41
C GLY A 121 0.33 -0.04 9.39
N GLU A 122 1.09 -0.45 8.38
CA GLU A 122 2.51 -0.09 8.25
C GLU A 122 2.66 1.34 7.68
N ALA A 123 3.60 2.11 8.23
CA ALA A 123 3.99 3.40 7.66
C ALA A 123 5.52 3.53 7.67
N VAL A 124 6.07 4.16 6.63
CA VAL A 124 7.52 4.33 6.45
C VAL A 124 7.84 5.77 6.08
N SER A 125 8.75 6.39 6.81
CA SER A 125 9.22 7.74 6.46
C SER A 125 9.96 7.78 5.12
N ILE A 126 9.75 8.86 4.39
CA ILE A 126 10.45 9.19 3.14
C ILE A 126 11.36 10.39 3.41
N ASN A 127 12.66 10.25 3.10
CA ASN A 127 13.66 11.33 3.21
C ASN A 127 13.70 12.03 4.59
N SER A 128 13.49 11.30 5.68
CA SER A 128 13.51 11.86 7.04
C SER A 128 14.44 11.07 7.93
N ALA A 129 15.33 11.78 8.63
CA ALA A 129 16.19 11.21 9.67
C ALA A 129 15.65 11.48 11.10
N THR A 130 14.73 12.42 11.25
CA THR A 130 14.25 12.90 12.56
C THR A 130 12.85 12.43 12.88
N LEU A 131 11.93 12.48 11.91
CA LEU A 131 10.57 11.95 12.06
C LEU A 131 10.51 10.58 11.41
N LEU A 132 10.49 9.53 12.24
CA LEU A 132 10.46 8.12 11.82
C LEU A 132 9.07 7.53 12.07
N TYR A 133 8.19 7.60 11.06
CA TYR A 133 6.90 6.91 11.06
C TYR A 133 7.11 5.40 11.01
N SER A 134 6.29 4.68 11.77
CA SER A 134 6.37 3.22 11.86
C SER A 134 5.01 2.52 11.70
N GLY A 135 3.91 3.26 11.86
CA GLY A 135 2.59 2.68 11.68
C GLY A 135 1.48 3.71 11.65
N TRP A 136 0.29 3.23 11.33
CA TRP A 136 -0.92 4.00 11.31
C TRP A 136 -2.15 3.16 11.64
N GLU A 137 -3.20 3.82 12.10
CA GLU A 137 -4.51 3.22 12.38
C GLU A 137 -5.59 4.09 11.75
N LEU A 138 -6.64 3.46 11.22
CA LEU A 138 -7.85 4.16 10.85
C LEU A 138 -8.61 4.58 12.12
N LEU A 139 -9.13 5.80 12.16
CA LEU A 139 -9.97 6.26 13.27
C LEU A 139 -11.46 6.07 12.95
N ASP A 140 -12.30 6.05 13.99
CA ASP A 140 -13.76 5.93 13.84
C ASP A 140 -14.38 7.15 13.13
N GLU A 141 -13.72 8.30 13.25
CA GLU A 141 -14.09 9.52 12.53
C GLU A 141 -13.72 9.39 11.05
N ALA A 142 -14.68 9.69 10.18
CA ALA A 142 -14.44 9.75 8.74
C ALA A 142 -13.26 10.68 8.44
N ASP A 143 -12.49 10.30 7.43
CA ASP A 143 -11.38 11.09 6.90
C ASP A 143 -10.19 11.24 7.85
N LYS A 144 -10.16 10.49 8.97
CA LYS A 144 -9.07 10.58 9.95
C LYS A 144 -8.29 9.29 10.10
N ILE A 145 -6.99 9.46 10.28
CA ILE A 145 -6.05 8.39 10.65
C ILE A 145 -5.17 8.84 11.81
N LEU A 146 -4.67 7.88 12.57
CA LEU A 146 -3.66 8.11 13.60
C LEU A 146 -2.31 7.61 13.09
N LEU A 147 -1.37 8.51 12.89
CA LEU A 147 0.02 8.19 12.58
C LEU A 147 0.81 8.01 13.86
N ARG A 148 1.69 7.01 13.88
CA ARG A 148 2.60 6.72 14.99
C ARG A 148 4.04 6.64 14.51
N GLY A 149 4.95 7.00 15.40
CA GLY A 149 6.36 6.93 15.10
C GLY A 149 7.23 7.41 16.23
N ARG A 150 8.47 7.73 15.89
CA ARG A 150 9.51 8.18 16.79
C ARG A 150 10.18 9.41 16.26
N SER A 151 10.29 10.42 17.10
CA SER A 151 11.09 11.62 16.84
C SER A 151 12.49 11.38 17.39
N VAL A 152 13.51 11.61 16.57
CA VAL A 152 14.93 11.43 16.89
C VAL A 152 15.67 12.73 16.59
N GLY A 153 16.38 13.25 17.57
CA GLY A 153 17.14 14.48 17.39
C GLY A 153 17.81 14.94 18.68
N ASN A 154 18.90 15.71 18.55
CA ASN A 154 19.61 16.29 19.69
C ASN A 154 20.03 15.28 20.77
N GLY A 155 20.38 14.05 20.37
CA GLY A 155 20.78 12.97 21.28
C GLY A 155 19.62 12.33 22.07
N ALA A 156 18.38 12.69 21.77
CA ALA A 156 17.18 12.15 22.40
C ALA A 156 16.24 11.52 21.37
N SER A 157 15.34 10.68 21.89
CA SER A 157 14.30 10.05 21.12
C SER A 157 13.02 9.94 21.93
N PHE A 158 11.88 10.20 21.32
CA PHE A 158 10.57 10.04 21.94
C PHE A 158 9.55 9.51 20.95
N ASP A 159 8.63 8.67 21.42
CA ASP A 159 7.53 8.18 20.60
C ASP A 159 6.46 9.27 20.48
N PHE A 160 5.81 9.36 19.32
CA PHE A 160 4.74 10.31 19.05
C PHE A 160 3.54 9.64 18.40
N SER A 161 2.40 10.33 18.52
CA SER A 161 1.18 10.03 17.78
C SER A 161 0.60 11.34 17.25
N GLN A 162 0.10 11.32 16.02
CA GLN A 162 -0.47 12.50 15.34
C GLN A 162 -1.73 12.11 14.58
N THR A 163 -2.76 12.94 14.63
CA THR A 163 -3.97 12.74 13.83
C THR A 163 -3.80 13.42 12.47
N GLY A 164 -3.93 12.66 11.40
CA GLY A 164 -4.00 13.16 10.03
C GLY A 164 -5.45 13.25 9.57
N VAL A 165 -5.85 14.39 9.01
CA VAL A 165 -7.16 14.61 8.38
C VAL A 165 -6.96 14.65 6.87
N ILE A 166 -7.60 13.74 6.16
CA ILE A 166 -7.53 13.57 4.71
C ILE A 166 -8.66 14.36 4.07
N ALA A 167 -8.35 15.17 3.07
CA ALA A 167 -9.36 15.88 2.32
C ALA A 167 -8.91 16.07 0.87
N ARG A 168 -9.84 16.42 -0.01
CA ARG A 168 -9.51 16.87 -1.36
C ARG A 168 -9.47 18.38 -1.40
N ASP A 169 -8.45 18.93 -2.06
CA ASP A 169 -8.42 20.36 -2.38
C ASP A 169 -9.37 20.70 -3.53
N ALA A 170 -9.42 21.98 -3.91
CA ALA A 170 -10.29 22.47 -4.97
C ALA A 170 -9.98 21.85 -6.34
N GLU A 171 -8.73 21.40 -6.53
CA GLU A 171 -8.24 20.71 -7.72
C GLU A 171 -8.46 19.18 -7.65
N GLY A 172 -9.04 18.68 -6.55
CA GLY A 172 -9.35 17.27 -6.35
C GLY A 172 -8.17 16.42 -5.87
N ARG A 173 -7.02 17.02 -5.58
CA ARG A 173 -5.83 16.34 -5.04
C ARG A 173 -6.04 16.03 -3.58
N LEU A 174 -5.56 14.86 -3.15
CA LEU A 174 -5.63 14.46 -1.75
C LEU A 174 -4.56 15.18 -0.94
N GLN A 175 -4.97 15.79 0.16
CA GLN A 175 -4.14 16.43 1.16
C GLN A 175 -4.38 15.80 2.53
N MET A 176 -3.33 15.68 3.33
CA MET A 176 -3.40 15.21 4.71
C MET A 176 -2.85 16.31 5.62
N THR A 177 -3.72 16.90 6.42
CA THR A 177 -3.36 17.93 7.41
C THR A 177 -3.13 17.28 8.77
N ILE A 178 -2.04 17.63 9.44
CA ILE A 178 -1.79 17.14 10.81
C ILE A 178 -2.47 18.07 11.83
N GLU A 179 -3.42 17.54 12.60
CA GLU A 179 -4.19 18.33 13.57
C GLU A 179 -3.27 19.04 14.57
N GLY A 180 -3.57 20.30 14.85
CA GLY A 180 -2.78 21.14 15.76
C GLY A 180 -1.48 21.68 15.15
N THR A 181 -1.27 21.53 13.84
CA THR A 181 -0.11 22.07 13.12
C THR A 181 -0.51 22.68 11.78
N GLU A 182 0.44 23.35 11.11
CA GLU A 182 0.29 23.85 9.73
C GLU A 182 0.86 22.86 8.69
N VAL A 183 1.24 21.64 9.11
CA VAL A 183 1.83 20.65 8.21
C VAL A 183 0.75 20.02 7.35
N VAL A 184 0.94 20.11 6.03
CA VAL A 184 0.07 19.52 5.01
C VAL A 184 0.91 18.66 4.08
N PHE A 185 0.60 17.37 4.01
CA PHE A 185 1.16 16.46 3.01
C PHE A 185 0.23 16.41 1.80
N THR A 186 0.79 16.32 0.60
CA THR A 186 0.04 16.07 -0.63
C THR A 186 0.27 14.64 -1.08
N LYS A 187 -0.80 13.93 -1.45
CA LYS A 187 -0.69 12.56 -1.98
C LYS A 187 -0.10 12.61 -3.39
N VAL A 188 0.89 11.78 -3.65
CA VAL A 188 1.52 11.67 -4.98
C VAL A 188 1.31 10.27 -5.54
N ALA A 189 1.09 10.19 -6.85
CA ALA A 189 1.19 8.93 -7.58
C ALA A 189 2.67 8.51 -7.60
N GLY A 190 2.97 7.22 -7.41
CA GLY A 190 4.35 6.73 -7.47
C GLY A 190 4.98 6.91 -8.85
N PRO A 191 6.32 6.92 -8.92
CA PRO A 191 7.10 8.15 -8.83
C PRO A 191 6.98 9.02 -10.10
N GLU A 192 6.59 10.28 -9.95
CA GLU A 192 7.28 11.36 -10.66
C GLU A 192 7.51 12.47 -9.63
N MET A 193 8.77 12.59 -9.21
CA MET A 193 9.24 13.90 -8.80
C MET A 193 9.01 14.82 -9.99
N PRO A 194 8.60 16.09 -9.82
CA PRO A 194 8.85 17.07 -10.87
C PRO A 194 10.36 17.03 -11.08
N ALA A 195 10.79 16.59 -12.27
CA ALA A 195 12.16 16.79 -12.69
C ALA A 195 12.40 18.28 -12.57
N ALA A 196 13.29 18.67 -11.64
CA ALA A 196 13.87 20.00 -11.66
C ALA A 196 14.32 20.23 -13.10
N GLU A 197 13.75 21.27 -13.73
CA GLU A 197 13.92 21.58 -15.14
C GLU A 197 15.40 21.47 -15.52
N ALA A 198 15.71 20.53 -16.41
CA ALA A 198 16.98 20.47 -17.11
C ALA A 198 17.02 21.58 -18.16
N GLU A 199 17.03 22.83 -17.73
CA GLU A 199 17.26 24.00 -18.57
C GLU A 199 18.68 24.51 -18.32
N ALA A 200 19.64 23.83 -18.96
CA ALA A 200 20.93 24.41 -19.30
C ALA A 200 21.55 23.66 -20.49
N ALA A 201 20.81 23.58 -21.61
CA ALA A 201 21.45 23.42 -22.92
C ALA A 201 21.93 24.80 -23.38
N GLY A 202 23.07 25.23 -22.84
CA GLY A 202 23.82 26.36 -23.37
C GLY A 202 24.55 25.93 -24.63
N ASP A 203 24.10 26.43 -25.77
CA ASP A 203 24.83 26.41 -27.04
C ASP A 203 26.27 26.93 -26.83
N GLY A 204 27.25 26.06 -27.06
CA GLY A 204 28.67 26.37 -27.06
C GLY A 204 29.32 25.72 -28.27
N GLN A 205 29.58 26.54 -29.28
CA GLN A 205 30.11 26.19 -30.59
C GLN A 205 31.31 25.24 -30.56
N VAL A 206 31.25 24.22 -31.42
CA VAL A 206 32.40 23.41 -31.84
C VAL A 206 33.24 24.24 -32.80
N GLU A 207 34.35 24.79 -32.34
CA GLU A 207 35.40 25.28 -33.24
C GLU A 207 36.29 24.11 -33.68
N THR A 208 36.44 24.05 -34.99
CA THR A 208 37.17 23.04 -35.75
C THR A 208 38.60 23.54 -35.91
N GLU A 209 39.61 22.77 -35.47
CA GLU A 209 40.98 23.01 -35.95
C GLU A 209 41.61 21.68 -36.42
N GLN A 210 41.75 21.60 -37.73
CA GLN A 210 42.51 20.59 -38.46
C GLN A 210 43.97 21.08 -38.58
N ASN A 211 44.96 20.21 -38.36
CA ASN A 211 46.14 20.10 -39.23
C ASN A 211 47.00 18.85 -38.91
N PRO A 212 47.95 18.43 -39.79
CA PRO A 212 47.91 17.09 -40.35
C PRO A 212 49.21 16.27 -40.16
N ALA A 213 49.14 15.05 -40.70
CA ALA A 213 50.15 14.02 -40.92
C ALA A 213 51.66 14.37 -40.84
N GLY A 214 52.40 13.45 -40.21
CA GLY A 214 53.84 13.24 -40.38
C GLY A 214 54.16 11.75 -40.24
N ASP A 215 54.37 11.11 -41.38
CA ASP A 215 54.68 9.70 -41.59
C ASP A 215 56.21 9.47 -41.48
N THR A 216 56.70 8.42 -40.78
CA THR A 216 57.90 7.62 -41.19
C THR A 216 58.24 6.44 -40.25
N ALA A 217 58.01 5.23 -40.77
CA ALA A 217 58.94 4.11 -40.95
C ALA A 217 59.90 3.59 -39.82
N ALA A 218 59.63 2.32 -39.47
CA ALA A 218 60.50 1.14 -39.62
C ALA A 218 61.57 0.72 -38.58
N SER A 219 61.50 -0.60 -38.30
CA SER A 219 62.60 -1.58 -38.12
C SER A 219 63.28 -1.75 -36.75
N GLY A 220 63.35 -3.02 -36.31
CA GLY A 220 64.55 -3.53 -35.64
C GLY A 220 64.30 -4.50 -34.49
N SER A 221 64.67 -5.76 -34.70
CA SER A 221 64.74 -6.86 -33.74
C SER A 221 65.88 -6.72 -32.72
N ASP A 222 65.73 -7.42 -31.58
CA ASP A 222 66.69 -8.39 -31.01
C ASP A 222 67.00 -8.30 -29.50
N GLN A 223 66.93 -9.52 -28.91
CA GLN A 223 67.69 -10.12 -27.80
C GLN A 223 67.63 -9.59 -26.36
N ALA A 224 67.23 -10.52 -25.48
CA ALA A 224 67.96 -11.09 -24.32
C ALA A 224 68.94 -10.17 -23.56
N ASP A 225 69.02 -10.15 -22.23
CA ASP A 225 69.21 -11.30 -21.33
C ASP A 225 69.26 -10.79 -19.86
N SER A 226 69.00 -11.70 -18.92
CA SER A 226 69.64 -11.82 -17.59
C SER A 226 69.45 -10.78 -16.45
N ALA A 227 68.87 -11.34 -15.37
CA ALA A 227 69.38 -11.38 -13.99
C ALA A 227 69.00 -10.28 -12.96
N SER A 228 68.19 -10.74 -11.98
CA SER A 228 68.48 -10.80 -10.53
C SER A 228 69.23 -9.63 -9.88
N VAL A 229 68.66 -9.06 -8.81
CA VAL A 229 69.11 -9.30 -7.42
C VAL A 229 68.18 -8.56 -6.46
N ALA A 230 67.66 -9.32 -5.50
CA ALA A 230 67.02 -8.82 -4.30
C ALA A 230 68.07 -8.24 -3.33
N LYS A 231 67.72 -7.15 -2.66
CA LYS A 231 68.09 -6.94 -1.27
C LYS A 231 67.06 -6.06 -0.58
#